data_AF-A0A8J2KTQ3-F1
#
_entry.id   AF-A0A8J2KTQ3-F1
#
_cell.length_a   1.000
_cell.length_b   1.000
_cell.length_c   1.000
_cell.angle_alpha   90.00
_cell.angle_beta   90.00
_cell.angle_gamma   90.00
#
_symmetry.space_group_name_H-M   'P 1'
#
loop_
_entity.id
_entity.type
_entity.pdbx_description
1 polymer ?
#
loop_
_entity_poly.entity_id
_entity_poly.type
_entity_poly.pdbx_seq_one_letter_code
_entity_poly.pdbx_strand_id
1 'polypeptide(L)' 'LTYVDFVVYEALYQHKVFEPECLTDFPILQDLLDRFEALPAINIYIGLTECAHRALKRQRVTPKLINPKED' A
#
# COMPACT_ATOMS: atom_id res chain seq x y z
N LEU A 1 -9.38 15.43 -0.76
CA LEU A 1 -9.16 14.30 0.15
C LEU A 1 -10.39 14.18 1.03
N THR A 2 -11.00 13.02 0.98
CA THR A 2 -12.22 12.63 1.68
C THR A 2 -11.92 11.40 2.53
N TYR A 3 -12.86 10.98 3.37
CA TYR A 3 -12.71 9.76 4.15
C TYR A 3 -12.49 8.52 3.27
N VAL A 4 -13.15 8.43 2.10
CA VAL A 4 -13.00 7.31 1.17
C VAL A 4 -11.57 7.24 0.63
N ASP A 5 -10.96 8.39 0.34
CA ASP A 5 -9.58 8.46 -0.12
C ASP A 5 -8.61 7.85 0.93
N PHE A 6 -8.91 8.02 2.22
CA PHE A 6 -8.11 7.41 3.30
C PHE A 6 -8.26 5.89 3.36
N VAL A 7 -9.47 5.35 3.14
CA VAL A 7 -9.68 3.90 3.06
C VAL A 7 -8.92 3.29 1.89
N VAL A 8 -8.90 3.98 0.75
CA VAL A 8 -8.12 3.58 -0.43
C VAL A 8 -6.62 3.64 -0.13
N TYR A 9 -6.15 4.72 0.47
CA TYR A 9 -4.76 4.89 0.91
C TYR A 9 -4.30 3.72 1.78
N GLU A 10 -5.08 3.35 2.81
CA GLU A 10 -4.76 2.24 3.71
C GLU A 10 -4.59 0.91 2.97
N ALA A 11 -5.51 0.60 2.07
CA ALA A 11 -5.45 -0.63 1.29
C ALA A 11 -4.21 -0.66 0.37
N LEU A 12 -3.96 0.44 -0.36
CA LEU A 12 -2.80 0.56 -1.25
C LEU A 12 -1.47 0.53 -0.49
N TYR A 13 -1.43 1.13 0.70
CA TYR A 13 -0.26 1.12 1.56
C TYR A 13 0.10 -0.32 1.99
N GLN A 14 -0.89 -1.14 2.34
CA GLN A 14 -0.68 -2.56 2.63
C GLN A 14 -0.09 -3.31 1.43
N HIS A 15 -0.60 -3.06 0.22
CA HIS A 15 -0.04 -3.66 -0.99
C HIS A 15 1.43 -3.26 -1.21
N LYS A 16 1.76 -1.97 -1.04
CA LYS A 16 3.14 -1.44 -1.13
C LYS A 16 4.08 -2.02 -0.06
N VAL A 17 3.55 -2.41 1.10
CA VAL A 17 4.30 -3.12 2.17
C VAL A 17 4.69 -4.54 1.74
N PHE A 18 3.86 -5.22 0.94
CA PHE A 18 4.14 -6.57 0.44
C PHE A 18 4.99 -6.57 -0.84
N GLU A 19 4.66 -5.69 -1.79
CA GLU A 19 5.34 -5.53 -3.07
C GLU A 19 5.54 -4.03 -3.36
N PRO A 20 6.74 -3.47 -3.10
CA PRO A 20 7.00 -2.04 -3.22
C PRO A 20 6.75 -1.48 -4.63
N GLU A 21 6.90 -2.30 -5.67
CA GLU A 21 6.77 -1.87 -7.07
C GLU A 21 5.36 -2.08 -7.64
N CYS A 22 4.38 -2.53 -6.84
CA CYS A 22 3.04 -2.91 -7.34
C CYS A 22 2.23 -1.77 -7.97
N LEU A 23 2.62 -0.51 -7.76
CA LEU A 23 1.90 0.67 -8.27
C LEU A 23 2.66 1.42 -9.37
N THR A 24 3.82 0.92 -9.80
CA THR A 24 4.67 1.58 -10.80
C THR A 24 3.95 1.79 -12.14
N ASP A 25 3.06 0.86 -12.51
CA ASP A 25 2.26 0.93 -13.74
C ASP A 25 0.99 1.78 -13.60
N PHE A 26 0.68 2.29 -12.39
CA PHE A 26 -0.57 2.97 -12.06
C PHE A 26 -0.33 4.41 -11.56
N PRO A 27 0.02 5.36 -12.45
CA PRO A 27 0.44 6.71 -12.05
C PRO A 27 -0.63 7.50 -11.28
N ILE A 28 -1.91 7.25 -11.52
CA ILE A 28 -3.02 7.90 -10.79
C ILE A 28 -3.07 7.45 -9.33
N LEU A 29 -2.84 6.15 -9.07
CA LEU A 29 -2.83 5.61 -7.72
C LEU A 29 -1.57 6.05 -6.96
N GLN A 30 -0.46 6.18 -7.69
CA GLN A 30 0.77 6.75 -7.17
C GLN A 30 0.58 8.21 -6.74
N ASP A 31 -0.03 9.06 -7.58
CA ASP A 31 -0.34 10.45 -7.22
C ASP A 31 -1.24 10.55 -5.97
N LEU A 32 -2.23 9.66 -5.84
CA LEU A 32 -3.08 9.61 -4.66
C LEU A 32 -2.24 9.32 -3.40
N LEU A 33 -1.37 8.31 -3.43
CA LEU A 33 -0.48 8.00 -2.30
C LEU A 33 0.44 9.17 -1.97
N ASP A 34 1.08 9.76 -2.97
CA ASP A 34 2.05 10.86 -2.78
C ASP A 34 1.37 12.08 -2.12
N ARG A 35 0.12 12.37 -2.53
CA ARG A 35 -0.70 13.44 -1.91
C ARG A 35 -1.07 13.16 -0.46
N PHE A 36 -1.23 11.90 -0.07
CA PHE A 36 -1.45 11.51 1.33
C PHE A 36 -0.15 11.53 2.14
N GLU A 37 0.94 10.97 1.62
CA GLU A 37 2.24 10.94 2.29
C GLU A 37 2.80 12.36 2.53
N ALA A 38 2.40 13.35 1.71
CA ALA A 38 2.68 14.76 1.93
C ALA A 38 1.98 15.38 3.16
N LEU A 39 0.95 14.72 3.73
CA LEU A 39 0.25 15.21 4.91
C LEU A 39 0.99 14.84 6.20
N PRO A 40 1.30 15.80 7.09
CA PRO A 40 1.99 15.51 8.36
C PRO A 40 1.24 14.52 9.27
N ALA A 41 -0.10 14.57 9.28
CA ALA A 41 -0.93 13.67 10.07
C ALA A 41 -0.79 12.20 9.61
N ILE A 42 -0.60 11.98 8.31
CA ILE A 42 -0.40 10.64 7.75
C ILE A 42 0.97 10.09 8.15
N ASN A 43 2.01 10.92 8.13
CA ASN A 43 3.33 10.49 8.60
C ASN A 43 3.32 10.05 10.07
N ILE A 44 2.58 10.75 10.93
CA ILE A 44 2.37 10.33 12.33
C ILE A 44 1.59 9.00 12.38
N TYR A 45 0.52 8.88 11.59
CA TYR A 45 -0.30 7.68 11.53
C TYR A 45 0.51 6.44 11.10
N ILE A 46 1.30 6.53 10.02
CA ILE A 46 2.18 5.45 9.55
C ILE A 46 3.18 5.05 10.65
N GLY A 47 3.79 6.03 11.31
CA GLY A 47 4.75 5.80 12.39
C GLY A 47 4.13 5.07 13.60
N LEU A 48 2.86 5.34 13.91
CA LEU A 48 2.13 4.61 14.97
C LEU A 48 1.77 3.18 14.55
N THR A 49 1.51 2.96 13.26
CA THR A 49 1.07 1.67 12.71
C THR A 49 2.23 0.76 12.27
N GLU A 50 3.48 1.24 12.36
CA GLU A 50 4.73 0.48 12.16
C GLU A 50 4.70 -0.92 12.78
N CYS A 51 4.17 -1.07 14.00
CA CYS A 51 4.06 -2.35 14.69
C CYS A 51 3.14 -3.36 13.96
N ALA A 52 2.03 -2.90 13.38
CA ALA A 52 1.10 -3.73 12.61
C ALA A 52 1.67 -4.07 11.22
N HIS A 53 2.28 -3.10 10.54
CA HIS A 53 2.92 -3.30 9.24
C HIS A 53 4.10 -4.30 9.31
N ARG A 54 4.86 -4.27 10.40
CA ARG A 54 5.96 -5.22 10.63
C ARG A 54 5.47 -6.66 10.83
N ALA A 55 4.25 -6.84 11.35
CA ALA A 55 3.61 -8.14 11.46
C ALA A 55 3.17 -8.68 10.09
N LEU A 56 2.65 -7.82 9.20
CA LEU A 56 2.29 -8.20 7.83
C LEU A 56 3.52 -8.65 7.01
N LYS A 57 4.66 -7.95 7.12
CA LYS A 57 5.92 -8.36 6.48
C LYS A 57 6.43 -9.75 6.91
N ARG A 58 6.01 -10.25 8.09
CA ARG A 58 6.38 -11.59 8.59
C ARG A 58 5.55 -12.70 7.97
N GLN A 59 4.32 -12.42 7.54
CA GLN A 59 3.53 -13.33 6.73
C GLN A 59 4.01 -13.28 5.27
N ARG A 60 5.23 -13.78 5.01
CA ARG A 60 5.62 -14.18 3.65
C ARG A 60 4.84 -15.45 3.29
N VAL A 61 3.56 -15.30 2.97
CA VAL A 61 2.87 -16.29 2.14
C VAL A 61 3.51 -16.14 0.77
N THR A 62 4.29 -17.12 0.33
CA THR A 62 4.76 -17.13 -1.06
C THR A 62 3.51 -17.01 -1.93
N PRO A 63 3.43 -16.00 -2.82
CA PRO A 63 2.36 -16.01 -3.79
C PRO A 63 2.55 -17.29 -4.59
N LYS A 64 1.63 -18.24 -4.46
CA LYS A 64 1.37 -19.14 -5.59
C LYS A 64 1.01 -18.18 -6.70
N LEU A 65 1.93 -18.02 -7.65
CA LEU A 65 1.68 -17.36 -8.92
C LEU A 65 0.32 -17.86 -9.39
N ILE A 66 -0.69 -17.00 -9.30
CA ILE A 66 -1.87 -17.18 -10.14
C ILE A 66 -1.32 -16.77 -11.50
N ASN A 67 -0.71 -17.74 -12.18
CA ASN A 67 -0.60 -17.73 -13.62
C ASN A 67 -1.97 -18.18 -14.13
N PRO A 68 -2.78 -17.31 -14.73
CA PRO A 68 -3.47 -17.67 -15.95
C PRO A 68 -2.49 -17.34 -17.09
N LYS A 69 -1.70 -18.32 -17.56
CA LYS A 69 -1.98 -19.03 -18.82
C LYS A 69 -2.08 -18.06 -20.01
N GLU A 70 -1.14 -18.24 -20.94
CA GLU A 70 -1.19 -17.84 -22.35
C GLU A 70 -2.63 -17.69 -22.87
N ASP A 71 -2.93 -16.51 -23.44
CA ASP A 71 -3.46 -16.27 -24.79
C ASP A 71 -3.19 -14.80 -25.20
#